data_AF-A0AAP0EJD5-F1
#
_entry.id   AF-A0AAP0EJD5-F1
#
_cell.length_a   1.000
_cell.length_b   1.000
_cell.length_c   1.000
_cell.angle_alpha   90.00
_cell.angle_beta   90.00
_cell.angle_gamma   90.00
#
_symmetry.space_group_name_H-M   'P 1'
#
loop_
_entity.id
_entity.type
_entity.pdbx_description
1 polymer ?
#
loop_
_entity_poly.entity_id
_entity_poly.type
_entity_poly.pdbx_seq_one_letter_code
_entity_poly.pdbx_strand_id
1 'polypeptide(L)'
;MKDKSIGFVGDSLNEKFLVSFLCILRLANSDAKKYKKKGAWRGGYFPKFNVTVCYHRAMLLAKYEWQPAKDANLSNKDGLKGIYRVDVDLPALDWVEATNFYNTLVFNTGH
;
A
#
# COMPACT_ATOMS: atom_id res chain seq x y z
N MET A 1 11.51 17.25 5.25
CA MET A 1 11.02 16.43 4.12
C MET A 1 11.48 16.89 2.73
N LYS A 2 12.18 18.03 2.58
CA LYS A 2 12.63 18.50 1.25
C LYS A 2 13.47 17.43 0.53
N ASP A 3 13.26 17.26 -0.78
CA ASP A 3 13.98 16.31 -1.63
C ASP A 3 13.83 14.84 -1.16
N LYS A 4 12.66 14.50 -0.59
CA LYS A 4 12.35 13.13 -0.12
C LYS A 4 11.12 12.55 -0.78
N SER A 5 11.13 11.23 -0.92
CA SER A 5 10.00 10.41 -1.37
C SER A 5 9.43 9.59 -0.21
N ILE A 6 8.10 9.59 -0.09
CA ILE A 6 7.35 8.82 0.92
C ILE A 6 6.42 7.83 0.24
N GLY A 7 6.47 6.57 0.67
CA GLY A 7 5.59 5.51 0.19
C GLY A 7 4.68 5.00 1.30
N PHE A 8 3.37 5.08 1.08
CA PHE A 8 2.36 4.43 1.90
C PHE A 8 2.10 3.04 1.31
N VAL A 9 2.11 1.99 2.14
CA VAL A 9 1.88 0.62 1.69
C VAL A 9 0.87 -0.04 2.63
N GLY A 10 -0.29 -0.44 2.13
CA GLY A 10 -1.27 -1.08 3.00
C GLY A 10 -2.67 -1.19 2.43
N ASP A 11 -3.62 -1.37 3.35
CA ASP A 11 -5.02 -1.54 3.05
C ASP A 11 -5.77 -0.18 2.87
N SER A 12 -7.10 -0.26 2.88
CA SER A 12 -7.98 0.91 2.72
C SER A 12 -7.86 1.96 3.84
N LEU A 13 -7.43 1.59 5.05
CA LEU A 13 -7.13 2.57 6.11
C LEU A 13 -5.90 3.38 5.75
N ASN A 14 -4.88 2.74 5.18
CA ASN A 14 -3.68 3.45 4.75
C ASN A 14 -3.97 4.40 3.58
N GLU A 15 -4.91 4.02 2.70
CA GLU A 15 -5.40 4.92 1.66
C GLU A 15 -6.08 6.17 2.24
N LYS A 16 -6.90 6.03 3.29
CA LYS A 16 -7.51 7.19 3.98
C LYS A 16 -6.44 8.06 4.63
N PHE A 17 -5.41 7.44 5.21
CA PHE A 17 -4.30 8.19 5.80
C PHE A 17 -3.52 8.98 4.74
N LEU A 18 -3.23 8.38 3.58
CA LEU A 18 -2.65 9.07 2.44
C LEU A 18 -3.45 10.31 2.05
N VAL A 19 -4.78 10.18 1.91
CA VAL A 19 -5.65 11.31 1.51
C VAL A 19 -5.55 12.44 2.53
N SER A 20 -5.65 12.13 3.82
CA SER A 20 -5.49 13.11 4.90
C SER A 20 -4.13 13.81 4.83
N PHE A 21 -3.05 13.03 4.65
CA PHE A 21 -1.69 13.54 4.56
C PHE A 21 -1.49 14.47 3.34
N LEU A 22 -2.03 14.09 2.17
CA LEU A 22 -2.00 14.92 0.97
C LEU A 22 -2.78 16.23 1.15
N CYS A 23 -3.92 16.21 1.84
CA CYS A 23 -4.69 17.42 2.17
C CYS A 23 -3.89 18.39 3.04
N ILE A 24 -3.18 17.89 4.05
CA ILE A 24 -2.31 18.71 4.92
C ILE A 24 -1.16 19.31 4.09
N LEU A 25 -0.47 18.51 3.28
CA LEU A 25 0.64 18.99 2.45
C LEU A 25 0.19 20.01 1.39
N ARG A 26 -1.04 19.87 0.88
CA ARG A 26 -1.64 20.81 -0.08
C ARG A 26 -1.79 22.22 0.50
N LEU A 27 -2.07 22.36 1.80
CA LEU A 27 -2.14 23.67 2.47
C LEU A 27 -0.80 24.42 2.41
N ALA A 28 0.31 23.69 2.51
CA ALA A 28 1.66 24.28 2.43
C ALA A 28 2.13 24.53 0.98
N ASN A 29 1.48 23.92 -0.02
CA ASN A 29 1.88 24.02 -1.42
C ASN A 29 0.69 23.85 -2.39
N SER A 30 0.19 25.00 -2.87
CA SER A 30 -0.87 25.13 -3.88
C SER A 30 -0.49 24.63 -5.29
N ASP A 31 0.78 24.29 -5.52
CA ASP A 31 1.26 23.81 -6.83
C ASP A 31 1.44 22.28 -6.87
N ALA A 32 0.94 21.58 -5.85
CA ALA A 32 0.90 20.12 -5.84
C ALA A 32 0.21 19.55 -7.10
N LYS A 33 0.84 18.55 -7.70
CA LYS A 33 0.38 17.85 -8.90
C LYS A 33 -0.02 16.43 -8.54
N LYS A 34 -1.05 15.89 -9.20
CA LYS A 34 -1.33 14.46 -9.14
C LYS A 34 -0.11 13.71 -9.68
N TYR A 35 0.31 12.67 -8.98
CA TYR A 35 1.47 11.88 -9.36
C TYR A 35 1.13 10.40 -9.29
N LYS A 36 1.48 9.67 -10.35
CA LYS A 36 1.29 8.22 -10.43
C LYS A 36 2.48 7.61 -11.18
N LYS A 37 3.41 7.02 -10.44
CA LYS A 37 4.53 6.24 -10.99
C LYS A 37 4.08 4.79 -11.21
N LYS A 38 4.71 4.08 -12.15
CA LYS A 38 4.49 2.65 -12.41
C LYS A 38 4.58 1.86 -11.08
N GLY A 39 3.55 1.07 -10.77
CA GLY A 39 3.39 0.36 -9.49
C GLY A 39 2.54 1.11 -8.45
N ALA A 40 2.67 2.43 -8.34
CA ALA A 40 1.89 3.21 -7.39
C ALA A 40 0.42 3.37 -7.83
N TRP A 41 -0.50 3.17 -6.89
CA TRP A 41 -1.94 3.30 -7.10
C TRP A 41 -2.36 4.77 -7.19
N ARG A 42 -1.89 5.59 -6.23
CA ARG A 42 -2.24 7.01 -6.07
C ARG A 42 -1.05 7.79 -5.50
N GLY A 43 -1.04 9.12 -5.67
CA GLY A 43 0.04 9.94 -5.14
C GLY A 43 -0.07 11.42 -5.51
N GLY A 44 0.86 12.20 -4.93
CA GLY A 44 1.01 13.63 -5.15
C GLY A 44 2.48 14.03 -5.20
N TYR A 45 2.81 14.95 -6.09
CA TYR A 45 4.11 15.57 -6.21
C TYR A 45 4.02 17.05 -5.83
N PHE A 46 4.93 17.52 -4.99
CA PHE A 46 4.94 18.87 -4.42
C PHE A 46 6.22 19.61 -4.88
N PRO A 47 6.13 20.41 -5.97
CA PRO A 47 7.33 20.95 -6.64
C PRO A 47 8.20 21.85 -5.76
N LYS A 48 7.57 22.75 -4.99
CA LYS A 48 8.25 23.71 -4.10
C LYS A 48 9.28 23.06 -3.15
N PHE A 49 9.02 21.82 -2.73
CA PHE A 49 9.86 21.08 -1.80
C PHE A 49 10.48 19.82 -2.41
N ASN A 50 10.23 19.57 -3.70
CA ASN A 50 10.61 18.34 -4.39
C ASN A 50 10.24 17.08 -3.57
N VAL A 51 8.98 17.03 -3.11
CA VAL A 51 8.47 15.89 -2.32
C VAL A 51 7.53 15.07 -3.18
N THR A 52 7.73 13.76 -3.18
CA THR A 52 6.81 12.81 -3.81
C THR A 52 6.18 11.93 -2.75
N VAL A 53 4.87 11.79 -2.78
CA VAL A 53 4.12 10.91 -1.90
C VAL A 53 3.32 9.94 -2.76
N CYS A 54 3.47 8.64 -2.52
CA CYS A 54 2.75 7.61 -3.27
C CYS A 54 2.13 6.59 -2.33
N TYR A 55 1.14 5.86 -2.85
CA TYR A 55 0.48 4.74 -2.18
C TYR A 55 0.50 3.49 -3.04
N HIS A 56 0.80 2.36 -2.41
CA HIS A 56 0.78 1.01 -2.95
C HIS A 56 -0.21 0.18 -2.15
N ARG A 57 -1.18 -0.42 -2.84
CA ARG A 57 -2.21 -1.22 -2.18
C ARG A 57 -1.66 -2.61 -1.87
N ALA A 58 -1.74 -3.01 -0.61
CA ALA A 58 -1.32 -4.33 -0.15
C ALA A 58 -2.18 -4.74 1.06
N MET A 59 -2.98 -5.79 0.93
CA MET A 59 -3.90 -6.22 2.00
C MET A 59 -3.14 -6.79 3.21
N LEU A 60 -2.41 -7.88 3.01
CA LEU A 60 -1.74 -8.62 4.10
C LEU A 60 -0.25 -8.31 4.24
N LEU A 61 0.30 -7.41 3.40
CA LEU A 61 1.73 -7.08 3.22
C LEU A 61 2.62 -8.28 2.84
N ALA A 62 2.41 -9.45 3.42
CA ALA A 62 3.02 -10.72 3.06
C ALA A 62 2.39 -11.33 1.80
N LYS A 63 3.10 -12.26 1.17
CA LYS A 63 2.59 -13.06 0.05
C LYS A 63 1.43 -13.92 0.54
N TYR A 64 0.31 -13.86 -0.17
CA TYR A 64 -0.86 -14.67 0.14
C TYR A 64 -1.50 -15.23 -1.13
N GLU A 65 -2.01 -16.46 -1.03
CA GLU A 65 -2.67 -17.17 -2.12
C GLU A 65 -3.98 -17.76 -1.63
N TRP A 66 -5.05 -17.58 -2.40
CA TRP A 66 -6.35 -18.16 -2.09
C TRP A 66 -6.37 -19.64 -2.47
N GLN A 67 -6.84 -20.48 -1.55
CA GLN A 67 -7.04 -21.90 -1.75
C GLN A 67 -8.52 -22.26 -1.52
N PRO A 68 -9.18 -22.91 -2.49
CA PRO A 68 -10.58 -23.32 -2.33
C PRO A 68 -10.72 -24.36 -1.22
N ALA A 69 -11.86 -24.34 -0.52
CA ALA A 69 -12.10 -25.21 0.65
C ALA A 69 -12.01 -26.72 0.33
N LYS A 70 -12.26 -27.11 -0.93
CA LYS A 70 -12.15 -28.48 -1.43
C LYS A 70 -10.70 -28.99 -1.41
N ASP A 71 -9.75 -28.13 -1.75
CA ASP A 71 -8.33 -28.50 -1.86
C ASP A 71 -7.63 -28.46 -0.48
N ALA A 72 -8.21 -27.71 0.46
CA ALA A 72 -7.69 -27.56 1.81
C ALA A 72 -8.16 -28.64 2.81
N ASN A 73 -8.89 -29.68 2.35
CA ASN A 73 -9.50 -30.71 3.20
C ASN A 73 -10.36 -30.12 4.35
N LEU A 74 -10.97 -28.94 4.13
CA LEU A 74 -11.78 -28.22 5.11
C LEU A 74 -13.28 -28.48 4.96
N SER A 75 -13.66 -29.62 4.36
CA SER A 75 -15.03 -29.97 3.98
C SER A 75 -16.05 -29.93 5.13
N ASN A 76 -15.60 -29.90 6.38
CA ASN A 76 -16.44 -29.96 7.57
C ASN A 76 -16.60 -28.61 8.32
N LYS A 77 -16.07 -27.50 7.79
CA LYS A 77 -16.31 -26.16 8.37
C LYS A 77 -17.34 -25.41 7.54
N ASP A 78 -18.61 -25.61 7.88
CA ASP A 78 -19.76 -25.00 7.20
C ASP A 78 -19.59 -23.48 7.05
N GLY A 79 -19.74 -22.98 5.81
CA GLY A 79 -19.72 -21.55 5.47
C GLY A 79 -18.41 -20.98 4.93
N LEU A 80 -17.27 -21.68 5.03
CA LEU A 80 -16.00 -21.19 4.46
C LEU A 80 -15.90 -21.49 2.95
N LYS A 81 -15.78 -20.44 2.12
CA LYS A 81 -15.55 -20.58 0.67
C LYS A 81 -14.13 -21.05 0.32
N GLY A 82 -13.17 -20.79 1.20
CA GLY A 82 -11.75 -21.12 1.04
C GLY A 82 -10.92 -20.54 2.17
N ILE A 83 -9.61 -20.75 2.09
CA ILE A 83 -8.61 -20.20 3.01
C ILE A 83 -7.55 -19.41 2.25
N TYR A 84 -6.87 -18.51 2.93
CA TYR A 84 -5.65 -17.90 2.40
C TYR A 84 -4.45 -18.57 3.05
N ARG A 85 -3.53 -19.08 2.22
CA ARG A 85 -2.18 -19.42 2.68
C ARG A 85 -1.37 -18.13 2.67
N VAL A 86 -0.73 -17.82 3.79
CA VAL A 86 0.08 -16.60 3.96
C VAL A 86 1.50 -17.03 4.27
N ASP A 87 2.45 -16.68 3.41
CA ASP A 87 3.88 -16.89 3.63
C ASP A 87 4.46 -15.62 4.27
N VAL A 88 4.50 -15.58 5.61
CA VAL A 88 4.82 -14.38 6.41
C VAL A 88 6.22 -13.82 6.17
N ASP A 89 7.15 -14.65 5.72
CA ASP A 89 8.55 -14.28 5.46
C ASP A 89 8.76 -13.66 4.06
N LEU A 90 7.75 -13.74 3.18
CA LEU A 90 7.83 -13.22 1.82
C LEU A 90 6.94 -11.99 1.67
N PRO A 91 7.47 -10.82 1.25
CA PRO A 91 6.63 -9.66 0.96
C PRO A 91 5.78 -9.92 -0.29
N ALA A 92 4.58 -9.34 -0.32
CA ALA A 92 3.75 -9.34 -1.50
C ALA A 92 4.43 -8.59 -2.66
N LEU A 93 4.38 -9.17 -3.85
CA LEU A 93 5.00 -8.62 -5.05
C LEU A 93 4.44 -7.24 -5.44
N ASP A 94 3.19 -6.97 -5.07
CA ASP A 94 2.46 -5.74 -5.41
C ASP A 94 3.12 -4.45 -4.86
N TRP A 95 3.97 -4.57 -3.83
CA TRP A 95 4.61 -3.41 -3.22
C TRP A 95 6.11 -3.56 -2.97
N VAL A 96 6.70 -4.76 -3.09
CA VAL A 96 8.11 -4.98 -2.73
C VAL A 96 9.07 -4.03 -3.47
N GLU A 97 8.78 -3.68 -4.73
CA GLU A 97 9.60 -2.75 -5.50
C GLU A 97 9.61 -1.32 -4.90
N ALA A 98 8.61 -0.95 -4.10
CA ALA A 98 8.53 0.34 -3.44
C ALA A 98 9.76 0.61 -2.57
N THR A 99 10.37 -0.42 -1.97
CA THR A 99 11.53 -0.26 -1.07
C THR A 99 12.75 0.36 -1.75
N ASN A 100 12.84 0.27 -3.07
CA ASN A 100 13.97 0.80 -3.84
C ASN A 100 13.83 2.31 -4.14
N PHE A 101 12.66 2.90 -3.90
CA PHE A 101 12.35 4.27 -4.37
C PHE A 101 12.06 5.28 -3.26
N TYR A 102 11.55 4.82 -2.11
CA TYR A 102 11.10 5.72 -1.05
C TYR A 102 12.16 5.89 0.03
N ASN A 103 12.37 7.13 0.47
CA ASN A 103 13.20 7.42 1.64
C ASN A 103 12.50 7.05 2.95
N THR A 104 11.17 7.03 2.94
CA THR A 104 10.35 6.68 4.11
C THR A 104 9.18 5.84 3.64
N LEU A 105 8.95 4.73 4.34
CA LEU A 105 7.81 3.86 4.12
C LEU A 105 6.89 3.87 5.34
N VAL A 106 5.59 3.93 5.09
CA VAL A 106 4.54 3.90 6.10
C VAL A 106 3.64 2.70 5.83
N PHE A 107 3.72 1.71 6.71
CA PHE A 107 3.00 0.45 6.58
C PHE A 107 1.75 0.42 7.46
N ASN A 108 0.68 -0.19 6.95
CA ASN A 108 -0.51 -0.53 7.71
C ASN A 108 -1.16 -1.79 7.11
N THR A 109 -1.62 -2.70 7.97
CA THR A 109 -2.47 -3.83 7.62
C THR A 109 -3.35 -4.15 8.82
N GLY A 110 -4.64 -4.31 8.60
CA GLY A 110 -5.55 -4.72 9.68
C GLY A 110 -7.04 -4.62 9.38
N HIS A 111 -7.45 -3.97 8.29
CA HIS A 111 -8.84 -3.90 7.87
C HIS A 111 -9.23 -5.01 6.89
#